data_AF-A0A2V8MKT6-F1
#
_entry.id   AF-A0A2V8MKT6-F1
#
_cell.length_a   1.000
_cell.length_b   1.000
_cell.length_c   1.000
_cell.angle_alpha   90.00
_cell.angle_beta   90.00
_cell.angle_gamma   90.00
#
_symmetry.space_group_name_H-M   'P 1'
#
loop_
_entity.id
_entity.type
_entity.pdbx_description
1 polymer ?
#
loop_
_entity_poly.entity_id
_entity_poly.type
_entity_poly.pdbx_seq_one_letter_code
_entity_poly.pdbx_strand_id
1 'polypeptide(L)' 'MKLPNAENAVIDIEKLRGYCLSSTHPKGKHKARLFVEKLGMEQDDAEILRQAIQKAILIAEATERKPIADGRIFRV' A
#
# COMPACT_ATOMS: atom_id res chain seq x y z
N MET A 1 -17.84 -5.95 0.55
CA MET A 1 -17.47 -7.07 1.46
C MET A 1 -16.14 -6.72 2.10
N LYS A 2 -15.79 -7.21 3.29
CA LYS A 2 -14.43 -7.00 3.81
C LYS A 2 -13.38 -7.70 2.95
N LEU A 3 -12.14 -7.20 2.97
CA LEU A 3 -11.03 -7.87 2.31
C LEU A 3 -10.78 -9.24 2.96
N PRO A 4 -10.85 -10.36 2.22
CA PRO A 4 -10.59 -11.67 2.81
C PRO A 4 -9.15 -11.78 3.32
N ASN A 5 -8.97 -12.42 4.49
CA ASN A 5 -7.66 -12.72 5.08
C ASN A 5 -6.79 -11.45 5.33
N ALA A 6 -7.43 -10.31 5.59
CA ALA A 6 -6.76 -9.01 5.76
C ALA A 6 -5.79 -8.99 6.95
N GLU A 7 -6.08 -9.77 7.99
CA GLU A 7 -5.25 -9.96 9.19
C GLU A 7 -3.88 -10.58 8.88
N ASN A 8 -3.78 -11.34 7.78
CA ASN A 8 -2.54 -11.97 7.32
C ASN A 8 -1.96 -11.26 6.10
N ALA A 9 -2.39 -10.02 5.81
CA ALA A 9 -1.91 -9.28 4.64
C ALA A 9 -0.41 -8.96 4.75
N VAL A 10 0.33 -9.33 3.71
CA VAL A 10 1.74 -9.01 3.56
C VAL A 10 1.87 -7.64 2.91
N ILE A 11 2.38 -6.67 3.67
CA ILE A 11 2.70 -5.33 3.19
C ILE A 11 4.22 -5.18 3.24
N ASP A 12 4.85 -5.34 2.09
CA ASP A 12 6.30 -5.29 1.94
C ASP A 12 6.85 -3.89 2.25
N ILE A 13 7.64 -3.80 3.31
CA ILE A 13 8.26 -2.56 3.78
C ILE A 13 9.25 -1.98 2.76
N GLU A 14 9.96 -2.82 2.01
CA GLU A 14 10.93 -2.38 1.00
C GLU A 14 10.22 -1.78 -0.20
N LYS A 15 9.02 -2.27 -0.53
CA LYS A 15 8.17 -1.65 -1.55
C LYS A 15 7.64 -0.29 -1.09
N LEU A 16 7.36 -0.10 0.20
CA LEU A 16 6.96 1.20 0.72
C LEU A 16 8.15 2.18 0.72
N ARG A 17 9.26 1.80 1.35
CA ARG A 17 10.46 2.63 1.50
C ARG A 17 11.16 2.89 0.17
N GLY A 18 11.56 1.83 -0.51
CA GLY A 18 12.42 1.88 -1.71
C GLY A 18 11.69 2.22 -3.01
N TYR A 19 10.35 2.15 -3.04
CA TYR A 19 9.57 2.46 -4.23
C TYR A 19 8.50 3.53 -4.01
N CYS A 20 7.58 3.37 -3.05
CA CYS A 20 6.48 4.31 -2.87
C CYS A 20 6.92 5.67 -2.31
N LEU A 21 7.84 5.66 -1.33
CA LEU A 21 8.32 6.84 -0.62
C LEU A 21 9.71 7.29 -1.06
N SER A 22 10.33 6.56 -2.01
CA SER A 22 11.63 6.91 -2.56
C SER A 22 11.53 7.98 -3.65
N SER A 23 12.06 9.16 -3.36
CA SER A 23 12.22 10.26 -4.33
C SER A 23 13.27 9.97 -5.41
N THR A 24 14.19 9.04 -5.16
CA THR A 24 15.27 8.66 -6.08
C THR A 24 14.89 7.48 -6.99
N HIS A 25 13.84 6.72 -6.66
CA HIS A 25 13.45 5.57 -7.46
C HIS A 25 12.94 6.01 -8.85
N PRO A 26 13.49 5.47 -9.95
CA PRO A 26 13.25 5.97 -11.32
C PRO A 26 11.77 5.96 -11.72
N LYS A 27 11.01 4.95 -11.27
CA LYS A 27 9.56 4.84 -11.47
C LYS A 27 8.73 5.30 -10.25
N GLY A 28 9.35 5.39 -9.08
CA GLY A 28 8.67 5.55 -7.78
C GLY A 28 8.55 7.01 -7.35
N LYS A 29 9.47 7.86 -7.83
CA LYS A 29 9.57 9.29 -7.51
C LYS A 29 8.27 10.09 -7.60
N HIS A 30 7.39 9.76 -8.56
CA HIS A 30 6.10 10.45 -8.71
C HIS A 30 5.11 10.11 -7.59
N LYS A 31 5.19 8.90 -7.02
CA LYS A 31 4.43 8.50 -5.83
C LYS A 31 4.99 9.18 -4.60
N ALA A 32 6.32 9.15 -4.44
CA ALA A 32 7.00 9.79 -3.30
C ALA A 32 6.65 11.28 -3.23
N ARG A 33 6.68 11.98 -4.37
CA ARG A 33 6.23 13.37 -4.45
C ARG A 33 4.80 13.58 -3.94
N LEU A 34 3.86 12.72 -4.31
CA LEU A 34 2.47 12.82 -3.83
C LEU A 34 2.36 12.55 -2.33
N PHE A 35 3.12 11.58 -1.80
CA PHE A 35 3.15 11.29 -0.37
C PHE A 35 3.68 12.49 0.43
N VAL A 36 4.76 13.12 -0.04
CA VAL A 36 5.28 14.34 0.58
C VAL A 36 4.27 15.48 0.47
N GLU A 37 3.74 15.76 -0.72
CA GLU A 37 2.81 16.88 -0.96
C GLU A 37 1.49 16.76 -0.19
N LYS A 38 1.00 15.53 0.04
CA LYS A 38 -0.32 15.31 0.67
C LYS A 38 -0.24 14.95 2.13
N LEU A 39 0.81 14.24 2.54
CA LEU A 39 0.91 13.62 3.86
C LEU A 39 2.21 13.97 4.59
N GLY A 40 3.15 14.67 3.94
CA GLY A 40 4.46 14.96 4.52
C GLY A 40 5.31 13.72 4.78
N MET A 41 5.03 12.60 4.10
CA MET A 41 5.69 11.31 4.34
C MET A 41 6.86 11.08 3.39
N GLU A 42 8.00 10.68 3.94
CA GLU A 42 9.22 10.30 3.24
C GLU A 42 9.64 8.85 3.57
N GLN A 43 10.83 8.43 3.13
CA GLN A 43 11.29 7.03 3.28
C GLN A 43 11.31 6.54 4.73
N ASP A 44 11.61 7.42 5.67
CA ASP A 44 11.67 7.08 7.11
C ASP A 44 10.27 6.80 7.69
N ASP A 45 9.22 7.30 7.06
CA ASP A 45 7.82 7.08 7.47
C ASP A 45 7.25 5.74 6.96
N ALA A 46 8.04 4.94 6.26
CA ALA A 46 7.57 3.69 5.64
C ALA A 46 6.90 2.74 6.65
N GLU A 47 7.40 2.68 7.87
CA GLU A 47 6.84 1.82 8.93
C GLU A 47 5.51 2.38 9.47
N ILE A 48 5.41 3.71 9.59
CA ILE A 48 4.16 4.39 9.97
C ILE A 48 3.10 4.13 8.90
N LEU A 49 3.46 4.29 7.62
CA LEU A 49 2.58 3.99 6.50
C LEU A 49 2.14 2.52 6.49
N ARG A 50 3.07 1.58 6.75
CA ARG A 50 2.75 0.15 6.83
C ARG A 50 1.68 -0.12 7.88
N GLN A 51 1.88 0.39 9.10
CA GLN A 51 0.93 0.22 10.20
C GLN A 51 -0.42 0.87 9.91
N ALA A 52 -0.44 2.04 9.27
CA ALA A 52 -1.68 2.70 8.86
C ALA A 52 -2.45 1.85 7.85
N ILE A 53 -1.78 1.30 6.83
CA ILE A 53 -2.41 0.40 5.85
C ILE A 53 -2.93 -0.86 6.54
N GLN A 54 -2.13 -1.51 7.41
CA GLN A 54 -2.56 -2.72 8.15
C GLN A 54 -3.85 -2.48 8.94
N LYS A 55 -3.98 -1.35 9.63
CA LYS A 55 -5.20 -1.01 10.38
C LYS A 55 -6.37 -0.73 9.44
N ALA A 56 -6.13 0.00 8.36
CA ALA A 56 -7.18 0.40 7.43
C ALA A 56 -7.81 -0.80 6.70
N ILE A 57 -7.00 -1.76 6.22
CA ILE A 57 -7.49 -2.90 5.42
C ILE A 57 -8.39 -3.87 6.21
N LEU A 58 -8.28 -3.90 7.55
CA LEU A 58 -9.13 -4.75 8.40
C LEU A 58 -10.59 -4.29 8.38
N ILE A 59 -10.83 -3.00 8.20
CA ILE A 59 -12.17 -2.40 8.28
C ILE A 59 -12.65 -1.88 6.93
N ALA A 60 -11.81 -1.80 5.92
CA ALA A 60 -12.18 -1.26 4.62
C ALA A 60 -13.13 -2.20 3.86
N GLU A 61 -14.03 -1.61 3.08
CA GLU A 61 -14.81 -2.37 2.11
C GLU A 61 -13.94 -2.68 0.90
N ALA A 62 -14.07 -3.91 0.41
CA ALA A 62 -13.42 -4.41 -0.77
C ALA A 62 -14.48 -4.87 -1.79
N THR A 63 -14.18 -4.61 -3.06
CA THR A 63 -14.95 -5.12 -4.20
C THR A 63 -14.07 -6.06 -5.00
N GLU A 64 -14.55 -7.28 -5.23
CA GLU A 64 -13.89 -8.24 -6.08
C GLU A 64 -13.89 -7.77 -7.54
N ARG A 65 -12.74 -7.92 -8.20
CA ARG A 65 -12.59 -7.73 -9.65
C ARG A 65 -12.57 -9.10 -10.34
N LYS A 66 -12.58 -9.06 -11.68
CA LYS A 66 -12.43 -10.27 -12.50
C LYS A 66 -11.22 -11.09 -12.01
N PRO A 67 -11.44 -12.34 -11.56
CA PRO A 67 -10.34 -13.21 -11.15
C PRO A 67 -9.37 -13.45 -12.31
N ILE A 68 -8.11 -13.67 -11.97
CA ILE A 68 -7.05 -14.09 -12.89
C ILE A 68 -6.69 -15.55 -12.62
N ALA A 69 -5.91 -16.17 -13.51
CA ALA A 69 -5.51 -17.57 -13.38
C ALA A 69 -4.88 -17.88 -12.00
N ASP A 70 -4.11 -16.93 -11.47
CA ASP A 70 -3.33 -17.11 -10.23
C ASP A 70 -4.04 -16.59 -8.97
N GLY A 71 -5.33 -16.21 -9.06
CA GLY A 71 -6.11 -15.83 -7.89
C GLY A 71 -7.15 -14.74 -8.09
N ARG A 72 -7.66 -14.24 -6.95
CA ARG A 72 -8.72 -13.23 -6.89
C ARG A 72 -8.12 -11.86 -6.62
N ILE A 73 -8.63 -10.85 -7.30
CA ILE A 73 -8.17 -9.47 -7.14
C ILE A 73 -9.27 -8.67 -6.46
N PHE A 74 -8.91 -7.91 -5.43
CA PHE A 74 -9.83 -7.03 -4.72
C PHE A 74 -9.38 -5.58 -4.85
N ARG A 75 -10.34 -4.67 -4.99
CA ARG A 75 -10.13 -3.23 -4.85
C ARG A 75 -10.66 -2.80 -3.49
N VAL A 76 -9.77 -2.25 -2.66
CA VAL A 76 -10.07 -1.53 -1.43
C VAL A 76 -10.20 -0.03 -1.73
#